data_AF-A0A8T5TN06-F1
#
_entry.id   AF-A0A8T5TN06-F1
#
_cell.length_a   1.000
_cell.length_b   1.000
_cell.length_c   1.000
_cell.angle_alpha   90.00
_cell.angle_beta   90.00
_cell.angle_gamma   90.00
#
_symmetry.space_group_name_H-M   'P 1'
#
loop_
_entity.id
_entity.type
_entity.pdbx_description
1 polymer ?
#
loop_
_entity_poly.entity_id
_entity_poly.type
_entity_poly.pdbx_seq_one_letter_code
_entity_poly.pdbx_strand_id
1 'polypeptide(L)'
;MAIFKSNFEALVYVLIISISLYFLNKLISRIFGKSEKVPLKQKIIINFTFKIATVLIIVFFITEGFPVISQIDPTYTAVLTGAISTAIAFASSGIFANFISGIVIMLTRPFEVDDLVKIEGDKGIIRAIHLTKVKLETFDNIIVEKSNAQVLASMVVNYTIRLGKKKSFEDFKSKILAPQDKEFKDLYVSTLNSKKEFEENIKRAYDSFSTKYYPKLYNYTFRMAFPYKGFSLIISNVTKLCELYNQKNIFRIKPQFDIVDYNISIIVKFRLLTFNSQKIFDFQPKFAKDVYDIIYK
;
A
#
# COMPACT_ATOMS: atom_id res chain seq x y z
N MET A 1 38.99 35.85 16.59
CA MET A 1 40.04 36.13 17.59
C MET A 1 40.59 34.79 18.02
N ALA A 2 41.88 34.53 17.80
CA ALA A 2 42.43 33.21 18.11
C ALA A 2 42.34 32.90 19.60
N ILE A 3 42.05 31.63 19.94
CA ILE A 3 41.89 31.17 21.32
C ILE A 3 43.21 31.35 22.11
N PHE A 4 44.35 31.19 21.45
CA PHE A 4 45.68 31.29 22.06
C PHE A 4 46.40 32.57 21.65
N LYS A 5 47.31 33.06 22.50
CA LYS A 5 48.00 34.34 22.26
C LYS A 5 49.15 34.21 21.27
N SER A 6 49.77 33.03 21.18
CA SER A 6 50.86 32.77 20.24
C SER A 6 50.68 31.44 19.51
N ASN A 7 51.28 31.32 18.32
CA ASN A 7 51.28 30.06 17.55
C ASN A 7 52.00 28.93 18.30
N PHE A 8 53.04 29.26 19.07
CA PHE A 8 53.77 28.29 19.89
C PHE A 8 52.89 27.74 21.02
N GLU A 9 52.17 28.64 21.71
CA GLU A 9 51.20 28.27 22.73
C GLU A 9 50.08 27.39 22.14
N ALA A 10 49.53 27.78 20.98
CA ALA A 10 48.52 26.98 20.28
C ALA A 10 49.01 25.57 19.95
N LEU A 11 50.25 25.44 19.45
CA LEU A 11 50.85 24.15 19.11
C LEU A 11 51.01 23.26 20.35
N VAL A 12 51.47 23.81 21.47
CA VAL A 12 51.62 23.07 22.73
C VAL A 12 50.26 22.57 23.22
N TYR A 13 49.24 23.42 23.25
CA TYR A 13 47.90 23.01 23.69
C TYR A 13 47.26 21.98 22.76
N VAL A 14 47.38 22.13 21.43
CA VAL A 14 46.85 21.16 20.47
C VAL A 14 47.54 19.81 20.61
N LEU A 15 48.85 19.77 20.87
CA LEU A 15 49.55 18.52 21.17
C LEU A 15 49.05 17.87 22.47
N ILE A 16 48.90 18.64 23.55
CA ILE A 16 48.37 18.14 24.82
C ILE A 16 46.95 17.59 24.65
N ILE A 17 46.07 18.32 23.96
CA ILE A 17 44.69 17.90 23.69
C ILE A 17 44.69 16.63 22.83
N SER A 18 45.50 16.58 21.77
CA SER A 18 45.59 15.42 20.88
C SER A 18 46.07 14.16 21.60
N ILE A 19 47.10 14.30 22.46
CA ILE A 19 47.60 13.21 23.30
C ILE A 19 46.53 12.77 24.30
N SER A 20 45.86 13.71 24.97
CA SER A 20 44.77 13.44 25.91
C SER A 20 43.62 12.68 25.24
N LEU A 21 43.16 13.13 24.07
CA LEU A 21 42.10 12.48 23.30
C LEU A 21 42.52 11.11 22.77
N TYR A 22 43.79 10.91 22.38
CA TYR A 22 44.32 9.60 22.02
C TYR A 22 44.24 8.62 23.21
N PHE A 23 44.66 9.05 24.40
CA PHE A 23 44.55 8.23 25.61
C PHE A 23 43.09 7.96 25.99
N LEU A 24 42.21 8.96 25.89
CA LEU A 24 40.77 8.81 26.12
C LEU A 24 40.18 7.76 25.18
N ASN A 25 40.45 7.85 23.87
CA ASN A 25 40.01 6.87 22.89
C ASN A 25 40.53 5.46 23.19
N LYS A 26 41.81 5.36 23.60
CA LYS A 26 42.43 4.08 23.96
C LYS A 26 41.80 3.49 25.22
N LEU A 27 41.46 4.31 26.21
CA LEU A 27 40.80 3.90 27.43
C LEU A 27 39.37 3.40 27.14
N ILE A 28 38.59 4.18 26.39
CA ILE A 28 37.24 3.82 25.94
C ILE A 28 37.28 2.51 25.16
N SER A 29 38.19 2.40 24.18
CA SER A 29 38.35 1.18 23.37
C SER A 29 38.72 -0.04 24.22
N ARG A 30 39.47 0.13 25.31
CA ARG A 30 39.79 -0.95 26.25
C ARG A 30 38.60 -1.34 27.12
N ILE A 31 37.87 -0.36 27.67
CA ILE A 31 36.70 -0.59 28.53
C ILE A 31 35.60 -1.31 27.74
N PHE A 32 35.21 -0.74 26.60
CA PHE A 32 34.16 -1.31 25.76
C PHE A 32 34.65 -2.53 24.98
N GLY A 33 35.93 -2.60 24.64
CA GLY A 33 36.54 -3.77 23.98
C GLY A 33 36.48 -5.03 24.85
N LYS A 34 36.79 -4.91 26.15
CA LYS A 34 36.79 -6.02 27.11
C LYS A 34 35.42 -6.41 27.64
N SER A 35 34.40 -5.57 27.45
CA SER A 35 33.05 -5.88 27.93
C SER A 35 32.38 -6.94 27.07
N GLU A 36 32.19 -8.15 27.59
CA GLU A 36 31.40 -9.21 26.92
C GLU A 36 29.91 -8.86 26.85
N LYS A 37 29.44 -8.00 27.76
CA LYS A 37 28.04 -7.56 27.83
C LYS A 37 27.63 -6.63 26.67
N VAL A 38 28.59 -6.04 25.97
CA VAL A 38 28.32 -5.12 24.85
C VAL A 38 28.42 -5.88 23.53
N PRO A 39 27.37 -5.92 22.70
CA PRO A 39 27.42 -6.53 21.37
C PRO A 39 28.53 -5.93 20.49
N LEU A 40 29.16 -6.77 19.67
CA LEU A 40 30.24 -6.34 18.76
C LEU A 40 29.85 -5.13 17.89
N LYS A 41 28.62 -5.13 17.36
CA LYS A 41 28.07 -4.02 16.56
C LYS A 41 28.11 -2.69 17.31
N GLN A 42 27.74 -2.69 18.59
CA GLN A 42 27.74 -1.48 19.42
C GLN A 42 29.16 -1.02 19.72
N LYS A 43 30.10 -1.94 19.97
CA LYS A 43 31.53 -1.61 20.16
C LYS A 43 32.11 -0.88 18.95
N ILE A 44 31.79 -1.35 17.73
CA ILE A 44 32.26 -0.73 16.48
C ILE A 44 31.70 0.69 16.36
N ILE A 45 30.39 0.86 16.59
CA ILE A 45 29.74 2.17 16.51
C ILE A 45 30.36 3.14 17.52
N ILE A 46 30.49 2.74 18.78
CA ILE A 46 31.09 3.56 19.85
C ILE A 46 32.50 4.01 19.46
N ASN A 47 33.36 3.07 19.08
CA ASN A 47 34.75 3.38 18.70
C ASN A 47 34.82 4.31 17.48
N PHE A 48 33.93 4.12 16.50
CA PHE A 48 33.85 4.98 15.33
C PHE A 48 33.40 6.41 15.69
N THR A 49 32.36 6.54 16.51
CA THR A 49 31.85 7.83 16.99
C THR A 49 32.92 8.62 17.75
N PHE A 50 33.64 7.99 18.67
CA PHE A 50 34.70 8.67 19.44
C PHE A 50 35.89 9.10 18.58
N LYS A 51 36.26 8.29 17.57
CA LYS A 51 37.30 8.67 16.59
C LYS A 51 36.87 9.89 15.77
N ILE A 52 35.65 9.91 15.27
CA ILE A 52 35.12 11.08 14.54
C ILE A 52 35.09 12.31 15.45
N ALA A 53 34.57 12.18 16.67
CA ALA A 53 34.54 13.29 17.63
C ALA A 53 35.94 13.85 17.91
N THR A 54 36.94 12.98 18.04
CA THR A 54 38.34 13.38 18.24
C THR A 54 38.88 14.17 17.06
N VAL A 55 38.65 13.71 15.83
CA VAL A 55 39.07 14.43 14.62
C VAL A 55 38.39 15.81 14.56
N LEU A 56 37.09 15.89 14.82
CA LEU A 56 36.35 17.15 14.80
C LEU A 56 36.86 18.15 15.86
N ILE A 57 37.13 17.67 17.08
CA ILE A 57 37.67 18.52 18.16
C ILE A 57 39.07 19.01 17.79
N ILE A 58 39.94 18.15 17.27
CA ILE A 58 41.29 18.55 16.84
C ILE A 58 41.21 19.58 15.71
N VAL A 59 40.37 19.35 14.70
CA VAL A 59 40.16 20.30 13.60
C VAL A 59 39.68 21.65 14.13
N PHE A 60 38.72 21.66 15.05
CA PHE A 60 38.23 22.89 15.68
C PHE A 60 39.33 23.67 16.40
N PHE A 61 40.17 23.00 17.21
CA PHE A 61 41.28 23.66 17.89
C PHE A 61 42.40 24.11 16.93
N ILE A 62 42.59 23.43 15.80
CA ILE A 62 43.50 23.90 14.77
C ILE A 62 42.93 25.18 14.16
N THR A 63 41.68 25.19 13.70
CA THR A 63 41.09 26.34 12.99
C THR A 63 40.94 27.57 13.87
N GLU A 64 40.48 27.41 15.12
CA GLU A 64 40.24 28.53 16.04
C GLU A 64 41.42 28.85 16.96
N GLY A 65 42.33 27.90 17.15
CA GLY A 65 43.43 28.04 18.11
C GLY A 65 44.59 28.88 17.60
N PHE A 66 44.93 28.79 16.31
CA PHE A 66 46.16 29.40 15.79
C PHE A 66 45.97 30.86 15.35
N PRO A 67 46.70 31.83 15.94
CA PRO A 67 46.70 33.22 15.49
C PRO A 67 46.93 33.40 13.99
N VAL A 68 47.83 32.62 13.38
CA VAL A 68 48.11 32.70 11.94
C VAL A 68 46.89 32.39 11.09
N ILE A 69 46.01 31.48 11.54
CA ILE A 69 44.79 31.13 10.80
C ILE A 69 43.76 32.25 10.92
N SER A 70 43.73 32.96 12.06
CA SER A 70 42.86 34.12 12.24
C SER A 70 43.21 35.34 11.38
N GLN A 71 44.38 35.33 10.71
CA GLN A 71 44.79 36.36 9.77
C GLN A 71 44.35 36.07 8.33
N ILE A 72 43.85 34.85 8.05
CA ILE A 72 43.28 34.50 6.75
C ILE A 72 41.98 35.30 6.57
N ASP A 73 41.75 35.83 5.37
CA ASP A 73 40.51 36.52 5.05
C ASP A 73 39.31 35.61 5.37
N PRO A 74 38.37 36.05 6.23
CA PRO A 74 37.18 35.29 6.59
C PRO A 74 36.41 34.76 5.38
N THR A 75 36.45 35.48 4.25
CA THR A 75 35.80 35.09 3.00
C THR A 75 36.28 33.73 2.50
N TYR A 76 37.59 33.47 2.49
CA TYR A 76 38.12 32.18 2.01
C TYR A 76 37.73 31.03 2.94
N THR A 77 37.82 31.26 4.26
CA THR A 77 37.42 30.26 5.25
C THR A 77 35.93 29.96 5.18
N ALA A 78 35.09 30.97 4.96
CA ALA A 78 33.65 30.82 4.79
C ALA A 78 33.30 30.05 3.52
N VAL A 79 33.95 30.34 2.39
CA VAL A 79 33.75 29.62 1.13
C VAL A 79 34.16 28.16 1.27
N LEU A 80 35.33 27.87 1.84
CA LEU A 80 35.83 26.51 2.01
C LEU A 80 34.94 25.70 2.97
N THR A 81 34.59 26.28 4.11
CA THR A 81 33.73 25.64 5.11
C THR A 81 32.32 25.43 4.56
N GLY A 82 31.80 26.40 3.81
CA GLY A 82 30.52 26.28 3.10
C GLY A 82 30.52 25.16 2.08
N ALA A 83 31.58 25.04 1.27
CA ALA A 83 31.73 23.97 0.28
C ALA A 83 31.80 22.58 0.94
N ILE A 84 32.61 22.42 1.99
CA ILE A 84 32.73 21.15 2.74
C ILE A 84 31.40 20.79 3.41
N SER A 85 30.76 21.75 4.07
CA SER A 85 29.47 21.53 4.74
C SER A 85 28.38 21.11 3.74
N THR A 86 28.37 21.74 2.56
CA THR A 86 27.44 21.40 1.48
C THR A 86 27.71 20.00 0.93
N ALA A 87 28.97 19.62 0.73
CA ALA A 87 29.33 18.28 0.29
C ALA A 87 28.88 17.20 1.30
N ILE A 88 29.08 17.45 2.61
CA ILE A 88 28.61 16.55 3.68
C ILE A 88 27.09 16.46 3.70
N ALA A 89 26.38 17.58 3.52
CA ALA A 89 24.93 17.62 3.46
C ALA A 89 24.40 16.81 2.26
N PHE A 90 24.99 16.95 1.08
CA PHE A 90 24.62 16.16 -0.09
C PHE A 90 24.92 14.67 0.11
N ALA A 91 26.09 14.32 0.64
CA ALA A 91 26.45 12.94 0.93
C ALA A 91 25.50 12.28 1.95
N SER A 92 24.99 13.06 2.91
CA SER A 92 24.10 12.59 3.98
C SER A 92 22.61 12.73 3.65
N SER A 93 22.27 13.31 2.49
CA SER A 93 20.89 13.65 2.11
C SER A 93 19.94 12.45 2.17
N GLY A 94 20.37 11.27 1.72
CA GLY A 94 19.57 10.05 1.75
C GLY A 94 19.25 9.55 3.17
N ILE A 95 20.15 9.77 4.13
CA ILE A 95 19.89 9.43 5.54
C ILE A 95 18.84 10.36 6.13
N PHE A 96 19.00 11.67 5.88
CA PHE A 96 18.05 12.69 6.31
C PHE A 96 16.67 12.47 5.68
N ALA A 97 16.59 12.15 4.39
CA ALA A 97 15.34 11.83 3.72
C ALA A 97 14.62 10.66 4.41
N ASN A 98 15.33 9.57 4.68
CA ASN A 98 14.74 8.42 5.38
C ASN A 98 14.28 8.75 6.80
N PHE A 99 15.03 9.57 7.53
CA PHE A 99 14.67 10.02 8.87
C PHE A 99 13.39 10.86 8.87
N ILE A 100 13.32 11.89 8.01
CA ILE A 100 12.13 12.75 7.89
C ILE A 100 10.93 11.94 7.40
N SER A 101 11.12 11.07 6.39
CA SER A 101 10.05 10.18 5.93
C SER A 101 9.55 9.25 7.02
N GLY A 102 10.44 8.76 7.90
CA GLY A 102 10.04 7.96 9.06
C GLY A 102 9.15 8.73 10.03
N ILE A 103 9.53 9.96 10.38
CA ILE A 103 8.70 10.84 11.21
C ILE A 103 7.34 11.08 10.55
N VAL A 104 7.34 11.41 9.26
CA VAL A 104 6.09 11.64 8.51
C VAL A 104 5.19 10.42 8.53
N ILE A 105 5.73 9.21 8.27
CA ILE A 105 4.96 7.95 8.33
C ILE A 105 4.38 7.72 9.73
N MET A 106 5.17 7.98 10.79
CA MET A 106 4.69 7.82 12.17
C MET A 106 3.59 8.83 12.55
N LEU A 107 3.62 10.03 11.96
CA LEU A 107 2.63 11.07 12.19
C LEU A 107 1.35 10.85 11.38
N THR A 108 1.47 10.57 10.08
CA THR A 108 0.32 10.39 9.18
C THR A 108 -0.31 9.01 9.29
N ARG A 109 0.45 8.02 9.80
CA ARG A 109 0.05 6.61 10.01
C ARG A 109 -0.75 6.05 8.82
N PRO A 110 -0.17 6.01 7.60
CA PRO A 110 -0.85 5.48 6.42
C PRO A 110 -1.09 3.96 6.50
N PHE A 111 -0.38 3.29 7.41
CA PHE A 111 -0.51 1.89 7.78
C PHE A 111 0.06 1.71 9.19
N GLU A 112 -0.39 0.68 9.89
CA GLU A 112 0.08 0.31 11.23
C GLU A 112 0.84 -1.02 11.22
N VAL A 113 1.43 -1.37 12.37
CA VAL A 113 2.01 -2.69 12.56
C VAL A 113 0.89 -3.73 12.46
N ASP A 114 1.19 -4.86 11.83
CA ASP A 114 0.27 -5.94 11.45
C ASP A 114 -0.72 -5.63 10.31
N ASP A 115 -0.61 -4.48 9.65
CA ASP A 115 -1.35 -4.25 8.41
C ASP A 115 -0.77 -5.06 7.25
N LEU A 116 -1.66 -5.61 6.42
CA LEU A 116 -1.31 -6.22 5.14
C LEU A 116 -1.25 -5.13 4.08
N VAL A 117 -0.07 -4.94 3.50
CA VAL A 117 0.18 -3.89 2.51
C VAL A 117 0.85 -4.46 1.26
N LYS A 118 0.77 -3.71 0.17
CA LYS A 118 1.62 -3.87 -1.01
C LYS A 118 2.35 -2.57 -1.30
N ILE A 119 3.67 -2.64 -1.37
CA ILE A 119 4.58 -1.50 -1.58
C ILE A 119 5.58 -1.88 -2.66
N GLU A 120 5.66 -1.11 -3.74
CA GLU A 120 6.60 -1.32 -4.86
C GLU A 120 6.65 -2.77 -5.40
N GLY A 121 5.50 -3.44 -5.46
CA GLY A 121 5.41 -4.83 -5.95
C GLY A 121 5.45 -5.90 -4.87
N ASP A 122 6.08 -5.63 -3.73
CA ASP A 122 6.17 -6.56 -2.61
C ASP A 122 4.90 -6.50 -1.76
N LYS A 123 4.28 -7.67 -1.50
CA LYS A 123 3.07 -7.78 -0.67
C LYS A 123 3.40 -8.55 0.61
N GLY A 124 3.06 -7.98 1.76
CA GLY A 124 3.38 -8.55 3.05
C GLY A 124 2.79 -7.79 4.23
N ILE A 125 3.02 -8.31 5.43
CA ILE A 125 2.54 -7.75 6.69
C ILE A 125 3.62 -6.83 7.27
N ILE A 126 3.24 -5.64 7.73
CA ILE A 126 4.16 -4.73 8.42
C ILE A 126 4.51 -5.32 9.79
N ARG A 127 5.79 -5.59 10.05
CA ARG A 127 6.25 -6.12 11.35
C ARG A 127 6.89 -5.08 12.24
N ALA A 128 7.55 -4.10 11.65
CA ALA A 128 8.12 -3.00 12.41
C ALA A 128 8.27 -1.77 11.53
N ILE A 129 8.04 -0.60 12.13
CA ILE A 129 8.33 0.69 11.55
C ILE A 129 9.51 1.27 12.34
N HIS A 130 10.68 1.29 11.73
CA HIS A 130 11.86 1.95 12.29
C HIS A 130 11.96 3.37 11.74
N LEU A 131 12.85 4.16 12.35
CA LEU A 131 13.04 5.56 12.00
C LEU A 131 13.51 5.79 10.56
N THR A 132 14.22 4.83 9.96
CA THR A 132 14.76 4.94 8.59
C THR A 132 14.22 3.91 7.61
N LYS A 133 13.52 2.88 8.08
CA LYS A 133 13.05 1.77 7.26
C LYS A 133 11.80 1.10 7.84
N VAL A 134 11.03 0.47 6.96
CA VAL A 134 9.90 -0.41 7.30
C VAL A 134 10.28 -1.86 7.04
N LYS A 135 9.94 -2.75 7.97
CA LYS A 135 10.06 -4.20 7.82
C LYS A 135 8.73 -4.80 7.39
N LEU A 136 8.75 -5.45 6.24
CA LEU A 136 7.66 -6.25 5.72
C LEU A 136 8.02 -7.73 5.84
N GLU A 137 7.09 -8.55 6.29
CA GLU A 137 7.17 -10.01 6.18
C GLU A 137 6.27 -10.44 5.02
N THR A 138 6.86 -11.02 3.97
CA THR A 138 6.09 -11.56 2.84
C THR A 138 5.43 -12.88 3.22
N PHE A 139 4.50 -13.35 2.39
CA PHE A 139 3.82 -14.64 2.61
C PHE A 139 4.75 -15.85 2.48
N ASP A 140 5.94 -15.66 1.92
CA ASP A 140 6.98 -16.68 1.81
C ASP A 140 7.91 -16.69 3.04
N ASN A 141 7.53 -16.02 4.15
CA ASN A 141 8.31 -15.85 5.37
C ASN A 141 9.67 -15.17 5.14
N ILE A 142 9.74 -14.22 4.20
CA ILE A 142 10.95 -13.42 3.93
C ILE A 142 10.76 -12.03 4.52
N ILE A 143 11.78 -11.54 5.24
CA ILE A 143 11.82 -10.17 5.73
C ILE A 143 12.40 -9.26 4.66
N VAL A 144 11.56 -8.35 4.15
CA VAL A 144 11.93 -7.30 3.21
C VAL A 144 12.01 -5.98 3.96
N GLU A 145 13.17 -5.32 3.91
CA GLU A 145 13.36 -3.99 4.48
C GLU A 145 13.32 -2.93 3.37
N LYS A 146 12.34 -2.03 3.44
CA LYS A 146 12.25 -0.88 2.53
C LYS A 146 12.60 0.40 3.26
N SER A 147 13.33 1.29 2.57
CA SER A 147 13.68 2.59 3.15
C SER A 147 12.43 3.47 3.28
N ASN A 148 12.33 4.28 4.34
CA ASN A 148 11.13 5.09 4.59
C ASN A 148 10.90 6.11 3.47
N ALA A 149 11.97 6.66 2.87
CA ALA A 149 11.86 7.58 1.75
C ALA A 149 11.23 6.91 0.52
N GLN A 150 11.62 5.68 0.21
CA GLN A 150 11.00 4.90 -0.88
C GLN A 150 9.54 4.57 -0.59
N VAL A 151 9.24 4.15 0.64
CA VAL A 151 7.85 3.85 1.05
C VAL A 151 6.96 5.07 0.90
N LEU A 152 7.43 6.25 1.33
CA LEU A 152 6.66 7.49 1.24
C LEU A 152 6.47 7.97 -0.22
N ALA A 153 7.46 7.75 -1.08
CA ALA A 153 7.42 8.15 -2.49
C ALA A 153 6.62 7.17 -3.38
N SER A 154 6.38 5.95 -2.90
CA SER A 154 5.73 4.90 -3.68
C SER A 154 4.22 4.80 -3.40
N MET A 155 3.50 4.16 -4.31
CA MET A 155 2.09 3.83 -4.10
C MET A 155 1.99 2.71 -3.06
N VAL A 156 1.35 3.02 -1.93
CA VAL A 156 1.06 2.05 -0.86
C VAL A 156 -0.39 1.60 -0.96
N VAL A 157 -0.62 0.29 -1.15
CA VAL A 157 -1.95 -0.31 -1.10
C VAL A 157 -2.12 -1.01 0.24
N ASN A 158 -2.98 -0.48 1.11
CA ASN A 158 -3.30 -1.11 2.39
C ASN A 158 -4.59 -1.93 2.26
N TYR A 159 -4.51 -3.22 2.56
CA TYR A 159 -5.65 -4.16 2.50
C TYR A 159 -6.35 -4.34 3.85
N THR A 160 -5.70 -3.97 4.95
CA THR A 160 -6.20 -4.20 6.32
C THR A 160 -6.90 -2.99 6.92
N ILE A 161 -6.66 -1.77 6.41
CA ILE A 161 -7.41 -0.59 6.85
C ILE A 161 -8.89 -0.92 6.78
N ARG A 162 -9.49 -1.04 7.96
CA ARG A 162 -10.92 -1.05 8.14
C ARG A 162 -11.33 0.37 7.78
N LEU A 163 -11.61 0.62 6.51
CA LEU A 163 -12.43 1.74 6.10
C LEU A 163 -13.69 1.60 6.94
N GLY A 164 -13.79 2.38 8.03
CA GLY A 164 -14.73 2.14 9.12
C GLY A 164 -16.08 1.88 8.51
N LYS A 165 -16.60 0.63 8.67
CA LYS A 165 -17.59 -0.02 7.79
C LYS A 165 -17.95 0.94 6.68
N LYS A 166 -17.20 1.01 5.56
CA LYS A 166 -17.49 1.89 4.41
C LYS A 166 -19.01 1.99 4.38
N LYS A 167 -19.62 3.10 4.89
CA LYS A 167 -21.04 3.08 5.33
C LYS A 167 -21.71 2.33 4.23
N SER A 168 -22.16 1.09 4.50
CA SER A 168 -22.40 0.17 3.38
C SER A 168 -23.27 0.96 2.43
N PHE A 169 -23.14 0.75 1.13
CA PHE A 169 -24.16 1.30 0.26
C PHE A 169 -25.56 0.96 0.83
N GLU A 170 -25.71 -0.13 1.59
CA GLU A 170 -26.85 -0.45 2.47
C GLU A 170 -27.13 0.54 3.63
N ASP A 171 -26.14 1.01 4.40
CA ASP A 171 -26.34 2.01 5.47
C ASP A 171 -26.69 3.39 4.90
N PHE A 172 -26.07 3.77 3.77
CA PHE A 172 -26.44 4.98 3.04
C PHE A 172 -27.85 4.85 2.46
N LYS A 173 -28.14 3.76 1.75
CA LYS A 173 -29.44 3.44 1.12
C LYS A 173 -30.57 3.28 2.14
N SER A 174 -30.33 2.74 3.34
CA SER A 174 -31.34 2.65 4.41
C SER A 174 -31.81 4.02 4.92
N LYS A 175 -31.00 5.07 4.76
CA LYS A 175 -31.33 6.45 5.15
C LYS A 175 -31.99 7.27 4.04
N ILE A 176 -31.89 6.84 2.78
CA ILE A 176 -32.49 7.53 1.62
C ILE A 176 -33.69 6.79 1.04
N LEU A 177 -33.84 5.49 1.35
CA LEU A 177 -35.08 4.75 1.17
C LEU A 177 -36.07 5.28 2.21
N ALA A 178 -36.70 6.40 1.87
CA ALA A 178 -37.93 6.82 2.53
C ALA A 178 -38.93 5.64 2.53
N PRO A 179 -39.86 5.59 3.50
CA PRO A 179 -40.82 4.48 3.69
C PRO A 179 -41.69 4.08 2.46
N GLN A 180 -41.60 4.82 1.35
CA GLN A 180 -42.41 4.66 0.15
C GLN A 180 -41.95 3.52 -0.80
N ASP A 181 -40.72 3.01 -0.73
CA ASP A 181 -40.21 2.02 -1.71
C ASP A 181 -40.23 0.57 -1.18
N LYS A 182 -41.40 0.07 -0.73
CA LYS A 182 -41.56 -1.33 -0.31
C LYS A 182 -41.18 -2.33 -1.43
N GLU A 183 -41.52 -2.03 -2.68
CA GLU A 183 -41.25 -2.91 -3.83
C GLU A 183 -39.74 -3.14 -4.11
N PHE A 184 -38.89 -2.14 -3.86
CA PHE A 184 -37.45 -2.25 -4.15
C PHE A 184 -36.71 -3.14 -3.15
N LYS A 185 -37.24 -3.24 -1.91
CA LYS A 185 -36.74 -4.15 -0.89
C LYS A 185 -37.02 -5.60 -1.25
N ASP A 186 -38.22 -5.89 -1.76
CA ASP A 186 -38.64 -7.23 -2.16
C ASP A 186 -37.84 -7.73 -3.38
N LEU A 187 -37.55 -6.84 -4.34
CA LEU A 187 -36.67 -7.15 -5.47
C LEU A 187 -35.24 -7.51 -5.03
N TYR A 188 -34.69 -6.78 -4.05
CA TYR A 188 -33.35 -7.05 -3.51
C TYR A 188 -33.29 -8.38 -2.73
N VAL A 189 -34.29 -8.67 -1.89
CA VAL A 189 -34.41 -9.95 -1.18
C VAL A 189 -34.54 -11.11 -2.17
N SER A 190 -35.29 -10.93 -3.28
CA SER A 190 -35.40 -11.95 -4.33
C SER A 190 -34.07 -12.23 -5.05
N THR A 191 -33.20 -11.23 -5.18
CA THR A 191 -31.86 -11.37 -5.80
C THR A 191 -30.87 -12.05 -4.86
N LEU A 192 -31.00 -11.85 -3.55
CA LEU A 192 -30.19 -12.58 -2.56
C LEU A 192 -30.59 -14.06 -2.47
N ASN A 193 -31.90 -14.35 -2.55
CA ASN A 193 -32.40 -15.73 -2.59
C ASN A 193 -32.03 -16.43 -3.90
N SER A 194 -32.02 -15.74 -5.04
CA SER A 194 -31.62 -16.30 -6.33
C SER A 194 -30.15 -16.73 -6.36
N LYS A 195 -29.27 -16.08 -5.57
CA LYS A 195 -27.85 -16.46 -5.44
C LYS A 195 -27.67 -17.81 -4.74
N LYS A 196 -28.43 -18.08 -3.68
CA LYS A 196 -28.43 -19.41 -3.01
C LYS A 196 -29.00 -20.50 -3.91
N GLU A 197 -30.11 -20.21 -4.58
CA GLU A 197 -30.74 -21.14 -5.53
C GLU A 197 -29.80 -21.47 -6.70
N PHE A 198 -28.98 -20.51 -7.14
CA PHE A 198 -27.95 -20.71 -8.17
C PHE A 198 -26.83 -21.64 -7.71
N GLU A 199 -26.31 -21.44 -6.50
CA GLU A 199 -25.28 -22.31 -5.94
C GLU A 199 -25.77 -23.76 -5.82
N GLU A 200 -27.02 -23.96 -5.41
CA GLU A 200 -27.65 -25.29 -5.39
C GLU A 200 -27.90 -25.88 -6.78
N ASN A 201 -28.31 -25.06 -7.76
CA ASN A 201 -28.52 -25.51 -9.13
C ASN A 201 -27.19 -25.89 -9.82
N ILE A 202 -26.09 -25.16 -9.55
CA ILE A 202 -24.76 -25.53 -10.02
C ILE A 202 -24.30 -26.84 -9.36
N LYS A 203 -24.54 -27.00 -8.07
CA LYS A 203 -24.19 -28.23 -7.35
C LYS A 203 -24.96 -29.43 -7.89
N ARG A 204 -26.27 -29.30 -8.08
CA ARG A 204 -27.12 -30.33 -8.72
C ARG A 204 -26.69 -30.63 -10.16
N ALA A 205 -26.34 -29.60 -10.94
CA ALA A 205 -25.79 -29.80 -12.27
C ALA A 205 -24.49 -30.59 -12.18
N TYR A 206 -23.53 -30.18 -11.35
CA TYR A 206 -22.24 -30.86 -11.16
C TYR A 206 -22.40 -32.33 -10.74
N ASP A 207 -23.28 -32.62 -9.78
CA ASP A 207 -23.54 -33.97 -9.27
C ASP A 207 -24.14 -34.88 -10.37
N SER A 208 -24.92 -34.33 -11.30
CA SER A 208 -25.45 -35.08 -12.46
C SER A 208 -24.39 -35.44 -13.52
N PHE A 209 -23.19 -34.86 -13.46
CA PHE A 209 -22.10 -35.07 -14.42
C PHE A 209 -20.97 -35.99 -13.91
N SER A 210 -21.03 -36.48 -12.66
CA SER A 210 -20.03 -37.41 -12.09
C SER A 210 -19.98 -38.78 -12.80
N THR A 211 -20.89 -39.06 -13.73
CA THR A 211 -20.91 -40.30 -14.52
C THR A 211 -20.69 -39.99 -16.00
N LYS A 212 -19.42 -40.05 -16.43
CA LYS A 212 -18.94 -40.11 -17.83
C LYS A 212 -19.46 -39.02 -18.78
N TYR A 213 -18.81 -37.86 -18.77
CA TYR A 213 -18.36 -37.00 -19.88
C TYR A 213 -18.14 -35.59 -19.31
N TYR A 214 -17.04 -34.91 -19.62
CA TYR A 214 -16.80 -33.52 -19.21
C TYR A 214 -17.28 -32.56 -20.31
N PRO A 215 -18.56 -32.12 -20.34
CA PRO A 215 -18.97 -31.09 -21.29
C PRO A 215 -18.32 -29.76 -20.87
N LYS A 216 -17.58 -29.13 -21.80
CA LYS A 216 -17.05 -27.77 -21.59
C LYS A 216 -18.23 -26.83 -21.34
N LEU A 217 -18.21 -26.09 -20.23
CA LEU A 217 -19.22 -25.08 -19.90
C LEU A 217 -18.81 -23.74 -20.48
N TYR A 218 -19.63 -23.21 -21.39
CA TYR A 218 -19.41 -21.91 -22.02
C TYR A 218 -20.18 -20.83 -21.26
N ASN A 219 -19.51 -19.71 -20.99
CA ASN A 219 -20.05 -18.57 -20.27
C ASN A 219 -19.96 -17.31 -21.14
N TYR A 220 -21.08 -16.64 -21.35
CA TYR A 220 -21.14 -15.34 -22.01
C TYR A 220 -21.80 -14.32 -21.09
N THR A 221 -21.15 -13.16 -20.96
CA THR A 221 -21.68 -12.06 -20.15
C THR A 221 -21.71 -10.77 -20.94
N PHE A 222 -22.80 -10.02 -20.82
CA PHE A 222 -22.92 -8.68 -21.36
C PHE A 222 -23.55 -7.75 -20.32
N ARG A 223 -23.40 -6.44 -20.52
CA ARG A 223 -23.95 -5.42 -19.63
C ARG A 223 -24.87 -4.52 -20.43
N MET A 224 -25.98 -4.10 -19.83
CA MET A 224 -26.94 -3.20 -20.46
C MET A 224 -27.40 -2.17 -19.43
N ALA A 225 -27.59 -0.93 -19.87
CA ALA A 225 -28.02 0.18 -19.03
C ALA A 225 -29.56 0.23 -19.00
N PHE A 226 -30.10 0.43 -17.80
CA PHE A 226 -31.52 0.45 -17.51
C PHE A 226 -31.89 1.83 -16.93
N PRO A 227 -33.07 2.36 -17.30
CA PRO A 227 -33.57 3.60 -16.72
C PRO A 227 -34.05 3.37 -15.29
N TYR A 228 -33.96 4.40 -14.46
CA TYR A 228 -34.54 4.40 -13.11
C TYR A 228 -36.06 4.35 -13.12
N LYS A 229 -36.69 5.06 -14.06
CA LYS A 229 -38.14 5.15 -14.17
C LYS A 229 -38.71 3.80 -14.61
N GLY A 230 -39.65 3.25 -13.82
CA GLY A 230 -40.30 1.98 -14.13
C GLY A 230 -39.41 0.74 -13.96
N PHE A 231 -38.25 0.87 -13.31
CA PHE A 231 -37.27 -0.22 -13.18
C PHE A 231 -37.86 -1.51 -12.60
N SER A 232 -38.74 -1.42 -11.59
CA SER A 232 -39.42 -2.58 -10.99
C SER A 232 -40.21 -3.39 -12.03
N LEU A 233 -40.99 -2.70 -12.88
CA LEU A 233 -41.77 -3.31 -13.95
C LEU A 233 -40.86 -3.91 -15.03
N ILE A 234 -39.82 -3.18 -15.42
CA ILE A 234 -38.82 -3.62 -16.40
C ILE A 234 -38.15 -4.91 -15.92
N ILE A 235 -37.67 -4.96 -14.67
CA ILE A 235 -37.03 -6.15 -14.11
C ILE A 235 -38.01 -7.32 -13.94
N SER A 236 -39.27 -7.06 -13.56
CA SER A 236 -40.30 -8.09 -13.52
C SER A 236 -40.48 -8.75 -14.89
N ASN A 237 -40.52 -7.95 -15.96
CA ASN A 237 -40.62 -8.45 -17.33
C ASN A 237 -39.34 -9.16 -17.79
N VAL A 238 -38.15 -8.67 -17.43
CA VAL A 238 -36.88 -9.36 -17.70
C VAL A 238 -36.82 -10.70 -16.96
N THR A 239 -37.34 -10.78 -15.73
CA THR A 239 -37.39 -12.03 -14.96
C THR A 239 -38.27 -13.07 -15.65
N LYS A 240 -39.45 -12.66 -16.13
CA LYS A 240 -40.33 -13.50 -16.95
C LYS A 240 -39.65 -13.93 -18.25
N LEU A 241 -38.88 -13.06 -18.89
CA LEU A 241 -38.11 -13.41 -20.09
C LEU A 241 -37.07 -14.50 -19.79
N CYS A 242 -36.32 -14.38 -18.69
CA CYS A 242 -35.37 -15.43 -18.27
C CYS A 242 -36.07 -16.77 -18.02
N GLU A 243 -37.29 -16.76 -17.45
CA GLU A 243 -38.10 -17.97 -17.25
C GLU A 243 -38.58 -18.58 -18.56
N LEU A 244 -39.02 -17.77 -19.52
CA LEU A 244 -39.42 -18.24 -20.85
C LEU A 244 -38.25 -18.92 -21.57
N TYR A 245 -37.04 -18.36 -21.48
CA TYR A 245 -35.83 -18.96 -22.05
C TYR A 245 -35.42 -20.26 -21.35
N ASN A 246 -35.70 -20.38 -20.05
CA ASN A 246 -35.50 -21.61 -19.29
C ASN A 246 -36.51 -22.70 -19.70
N GLN A 247 -37.80 -22.36 -19.78
CA GLN A 247 -38.87 -23.27 -20.20
C GLN A 247 -38.67 -23.79 -21.63
N LYS A 248 -38.21 -22.92 -22.55
CA LYS A 248 -37.84 -23.31 -23.92
C LYS A 248 -36.55 -24.13 -24.01
N ASN A 249 -35.89 -24.38 -22.88
CA ASN A 249 -34.66 -25.16 -22.76
C ASN A 249 -33.56 -24.69 -23.74
N ILE A 250 -33.49 -23.37 -23.98
CA ILE A 250 -32.56 -22.80 -24.96
C ILE A 250 -31.14 -23.00 -24.43
N PHE A 251 -30.79 -22.44 -23.28
CA PHE A 251 -29.44 -22.54 -22.72
C PHE A 251 -29.24 -23.73 -21.74
N ARG A 252 -30.29 -24.51 -21.45
CA ARG A 252 -30.38 -25.51 -20.37
C ARG A 252 -30.24 -24.97 -18.94
N ILE A 253 -29.55 -23.85 -18.77
CA ILE A 253 -29.42 -23.11 -17.52
C ILE A 253 -30.16 -21.78 -17.68
N LYS A 254 -31.01 -21.43 -16.70
CA LYS A 254 -31.75 -20.16 -16.68
C LYS A 254 -30.77 -18.99 -16.84
N PRO A 255 -30.98 -18.07 -17.80
CA PRO A 255 -30.23 -16.81 -17.87
C PRO A 255 -30.31 -16.07 -16.54
N GLN A 256 -29.17 -15.56 -16.10
CA GLN A 256 -29.09 -14.80 -14.85
C GLN A 256 -28.74 -13.36 -15.11
N PHE A 257 -29.11 -12.51 -14.17
CA PHE A 257 -28.70 -11.12 -14.20
C PHE A 257 -28.40 -10.62 -12.79
N ASP A 258 -27.35 -9.80 -12.72
CA ASP A 258 -26.88 -9.15 -11.50
C ASP A 258 -26.81 -7.66 -11.78
N ILE A 259 -27.30 -6.83 -10.87
CA ILE A 259 -27.16 -5.39 -11.04
C ILE A 259 -25.82 -4.95 -10.45
N VAL A 260 -24.98 -4.30 -11.26
CA VAL A 260 -23.55 -4.09 -10.95
C VAL A 260 -23.16 -2.63 -10.74
N ASP A 261 -23.95 -1.67 -11.22
CA ASP A 261 -23.72 -0.22 -11.05
C ASP A 261 -25.06 0.53 -11.07
N TYR A 262 -25.12 1.67 -10.40
CA TYR A 262 -26.32 2.50 -10.20
C TYR A 262 -25.95 3.97 -10.01
N ASN A 263 -24.96 4.48 -10.74
CA ASN A 263 -24.58 5.87 -10.65
C ASN A 263 -25.48 6.74 -11.55
N ILE A 264 -25.11 6.89 -12.82
CA ILE A 264 -25.87 7.69 -13.79
C ILE A 264 -27.03 6.89 -14.41
N SER A 265 -26.87 5.57 -14.50
CA SER A 265 -27.89 4.62 -14.95
C SER A 265 -27.72 3.29 -14.21
N ILE A 266 -28.74 2.44 -14.25
CA ILE A 266 -28.68 1.13 -13.62
C ILE A 266 -28.03 0.16 -14.59
N ILE A 267 -26.83 -0.34 -14.29
CA ILE A 267 -26.13 -1.30 -15.15
C ILE A 267 -26.47 -2.72 -14.69
N VAL A 268 -27.12 -3.47 -15.55
CA VAL A 268 -27.46 -4.88 -15.32
C VAL A 268 -26.53 -5.76 -16.14
N LYS A 269 -25.82 -6.67 -15.47
CA LYS A 269 -24.94 -7.67 -16.05
C LYS A 269 -25.72 -8.98 -16.23
N PHE A 270 -25.84 -9.43 -17.47
CA PHE A 270 -26.43 -10.73 -17.79
C PHE A 270 -25.35 -11.82 -17.90
N ARG A 271 -25.72 -13.06 -17.56
CA ARG A 271 -24.89 -14.24 -17.65
C ARG A 271 -25.67 -15.37 -18.31
N LEU A 272 -25.14 -15.85 -19.43
CA LEU A 272 -25.66 -16.99 -20.20
C LEU A 272 -24.68 -18.15 -20.06
N LEU A 273 -25.16 -19.29 -19.59
CA LEU A 273 -24.37 -20.51 -19.38
C LEU A 273 -24.95 -21.63 -20.23
N THR A 274 -24.12 -22.32 -21.00
CA THR A 274 -24.55 -23.46 -21.84
C THR A 274 -23.39 -24.41 -22.08
N PHE A 275 -23.70 -25.68 -22.30
CA PHE A 275 -22.73 -26.71 -22.69
C PHE A 275 -22.49 -26.79 -24.20
N ASN A 276 -23.26 -26.03 -24.99
CA ASN A 276 -23.12 -25.95 -26.44
C ASN A 276 -22.82 -24.49 -26.83
N SER A 277 -21.62 -24.26 -27.35
CA SER A 277 -21.15 -22.94 -27.80
C SER A 277 -22.00 -22.36 -28.93
N GLN A 278 -22.53 -23.19 -29.83
CA GLN A 278 -23.35 -22.74 -30.96
C GLN A 278 -24.60 -22.00 -30.49
N LYS A 279 -25.21 -22.47 -29.40
CA LYS A 279 -26.37 -21.81 -28.81
C LYS A 279 -26.07 -20.40 -28.29
N ILE A 280 -24.83 -20.11 -27.86
CA ILE A 280 -24.45 -18.75 -27.52
C ILE A 280 -24.52 -17.89 -28.78
N PHE A 281 -23.86 -18.30 -29.86
CA PHE A 281 -23.84 -17.54 -31.11
C PHE A 281 -25.25 -17.30 -31.67
N ASP A 282 -26.11 -18.33 -31.67
CA ASP A 282 -27.44 -18.25 -32.28
C ASP A 282 -28.45 -17.42 -31.44
N PHE A 283 -28.39 -17.53 -30.11
CA PHE A 283 -29.43 -16.99 -29.23
C PHE A 283 -29.01 -15.79 -28.37
N GLN A 284 -27.71 -15.52 -28.20
CA GLN A 284 -27.27 -14.35 -27.42
C GLN A 284 -27.73 -13.00 -28.01
N PRO A 285 -27.67 -12.76 -29.34
CA PRO A 285 -28.13 -11.50 -29.91
C PRO A 285 -29.64 -11.34 -29.76
N LYS A 286 -30.38 -12.44 -29.90
CA LYS A 286 -31.84 -12.46 -29.74
C LYS A 286 -32.24 -12.16 -28.30
N PHE A 287 -31.58 -12.79 -27.32
CA PHE A 287 -31.83 -12.52 -25.91
C PHE A 287 -31.50 -11.07 -25.54
N ALA A 288 -30.37 -10.53 -26.01
CA ALA A 288 -30.03 -9.12 -25.79
C ALA A 288 -31.06 -8.17 -26.42
N LYS A 289 -31.58 -8.49 -27.61
CA LYS A 289 -32.65 -7.73 -28.25
C LYS A 289 -33.97 -7.80 -27.47
N ASP A 290 -34.39 -8.97 -27.02
CA ASP A 290 -35.61 -9.13 -26.23
C ASP A 290 -35.51 -8.35 -24.90
N VAL A 291 -34.33 -8.30 -24.28
CA VAL A 291 -34.08 -7.45 -23.10
C VAL A 291 -34.17 -5.97 -23.45
N TYR A 292 -33.57 -5.54 -24.57
CA TYR A 292 -33.65 -4.17 -25.05
C TYR A 292 -35.09 -3.73 -25.30
N ASP A 293 -35.88 -4.59 -25.94
CA ASP A 293 -37.30 -4.32 -26.21
C ASP A 293 -38.11 -4.20 -24.91
N ILE A 294 -37.71 -4.82 -23.80
CA ILE A 294 -38.37 -4.63 -22.50
C ILE A 294 -38.00 -3.28 -21.86
N ILE A 295 -36.82 -2.74 -22.16
CA ILE A 295 -36.35 -1.47 -21.57
C ILE A 295 -36.99 -0.27 -22.25
N TYR A 296 -37.17 -0.32 -23.57
CA TYR A 296 -37.51 0.84 -24.40
C TYR A 296 -38.90 0.79 -25.05
N LYS A 297 -39.74 -0.16 -24.67
CA LYS A 297 -41.12 -0.32 -25.17
C LYS A 297 -42.13 -0.10 -24.05
#